data_AF-A0A538FCP5-F1
#
_entry.id   AF-A0A538FCP5-F1
#
_cell.length_a   1.000
_cell.length_b   1.000
_cell.length_c   1.000
_cell.angle_alpha   90.00
_cell.angle_beta   90.00
_cell.angle_gamma   90.00
#
_symmetry.space_group_name_H-M   'P 1'
#
loop_
_entity.id
_entity.type
_entity.pdbx_description
1 polymer ?
#
loop_
_entity_poly.entity_id
_entity_poly.type
_entity_poly.pdbx_seq_one_letter_code
_entity_poly.pdbx_strand_id
1 'polypeptide(L)'
;MATASAGASVWIGPFAAAAGLLAGAGALKAARPHATARALKDMGLPGRLSLVAGLVRVGGAAEAVVGGAALLAGASALRLLAITVAASYVGFAAVVAFALAKGTAVSSCGCFGATDTPPTVAHVVVDVGAALTAVAVAMGPGGGLPGVLARQPLAGIPLVLLLVVACYLAWLALTALPRAGARAVTALGGRRP
;
A
#
# COMPACT_ATOMS: atom_id res chain seq x y z
N MET A 1 -2.75 -34.52 -5.89
CA MET A 1 -3.33 -33.56 -4.92
C MET A 1 -2.31 -32.67 -4.19
N ALA A 2 -1.00 -32.90 -4.29
CA ALA A 2 0.04 -32.13 -3.57
C ALA A 2 0.54 -30.84 -4.27
N THR A 3 0.09 -30.55 -5.50
CA THR A 3 0.56 -29.40 -6.29
C THR A 3 -0.27 -28.12 -6.09
N ALA A 4 -1.52 -28.24 -5.64
CA ALA A 4 -2.39 -27.09 -5.40
C ALA A 4 -2.06 -26.33 -4.09
N SER A 5 -1.49 -27.01 -3.10
CA SER A 5 -1.09 -26.43 -1.81
C SER A 5 0.19 -25.59 -1.89
N ALA A 6 1.08 -25.86 -2.85
CA ALA A 6 2.28 -25.06 -3.06
C ALA A 6 1.95 -23.67 -3.65
N GLY A 7 0.99 -23.60 -4.58
CA GLY A 7 0.63 -22.36 -5.28
C GLY A 7 -0.01 -21.28 -4.39
N ALA A 8 -0.78 -21.67 -3.37
CA ALA A 8 -1.39 -20.70 -2.44
C ALA A 8 -0.35 -20.05 -1.51
N SER A 9 0.72 -20.79 -1.20
CA SER A 9 1.75 -20.36 -0.26
C SER A 9 2.64 -19.23 -0.81
N VAL A 10 2.85 -19.16 -2.14
CA VAL A 10 3.75 -18.16 -2.74
C VAL A 10 3.20 -16.73 -2.62
N TRP A 11 1.88 -16.58 -2.65
CA TRP A 11 1.22 -15.28 -2.60
C TRP A 11 1.11 -14.71 -1.19
N ILE A 12 1.22 -15.54 -0.14
CA ILE A 12 1.10 -15.10 1.26
C ILE A 12 2.17 -14.09 1.63
N GLY A 13 3.41 -14.27 1.17
CA GLY A 13 4.50 -13.34 1.46
C GLY A 13 4.22 -11.93 0.91
N PRO A 14 4.06 -11.78 -0.43
CA PRO A 14 3.70 -10.50 -1.05
C PRO A 14 2.40 -9.90 -0.50
N PHE A 15 1.38 -10.73 -0.25
CA PHE A 15 0.13 -10.28 0.37
C PHE A 15 0.35 -9.75 1.78
N ALA A 16 1.16 -10.41 2.61
CA ALA A 16 1.48 -9.94 3.95
C ALA A 16 2.25 -8.62 3.92
N ALA A 17 3.16 -8.44 2.96
CA ALA A 17 3.83 -7.15 2.76
C ALA A 17 2.81 -6.06 2.37
N ALA A 18 1.89 -6.35 1.45
CA ALA A 18 0.80 -5.43 1.09
C ALA A 18 -0.11 -5.11 2.28
N ALA A 19 -0.55 -6.10 3.05
CA ALA A 19 -1.35 -5.90 4.25
C ALA A 19 -0.61 -5.06 5.31
N GLY A 20 0.69 -5.28 5.49
CA GLY A 20 1.53 -4.49 6.38
C GLY A 20 1.70 -3.04 5.92
N LEU A 21 1.90 -2.82 4.62
CA LEU A 21 1.94 -1.48 4.02
C LEU A 21 0.59 -0.76 4.17
N LEU A 22 -0.53 -1.44 3.90
CA LEU A 22 -1.87 -0.90 4.13
C LEU A 22 -2.09 -0.53 5.60
N ALA A 23 -1.67 -1.40 6.52
CA ALA A 23 -1.79 -1.18 7.95
C ALA A 23 -1.01 0.08 8.40
N GLY A 24 0.27 0.16 7.99
CA GLY A 24 1.14 1.28 8.32
C GLY A 24 0.70 2.59 7.68
N ALA A 25 0.36 2.57 6.39
CA ALA A 25 -0.13 3.74 5.67
C ALA A 25 -1.46 4.24 6.25
N GLY A 26 -2.41 3.33 6.52
CA GLY A 26 -3.68 3.64 7.15
C GLY A 26 -3.49 4.29 8.53
N ALA A 27 -2.62 3.75 9.38
CA ALA A 27 -2.31 4.31 10.69
C ALA A 27 -1.72 5.73 10.58
N LEU A 28 -0.82 5.96 9.62
CA LEU A 28 -0.24 7.28 9.38
C LEU A 28 -1.28 8.28 8.85
N LYS A 29 -2.17 7.87 7.93
CA LYS A 29 -3.30 8.69 7.46
C LYS A 29 -4.25 9.04 8.61
N ALA A 30 -4.55 8.09 9.49
CA ALA A 30 -5.38 8.31 10.67
C ALA A 30 -4.74 9.30 11.64
N ALA A 31 -3.42 9.18 11.87
CA ALA A 31 -2.69 10.11 12.73
C ALA A 31 -2.60 11.52 12.11
N ARG A 32 -2.31 11.61 10.81
CA ARG A 32 -2.01 12.87 10.10
C ARG A 32 -2.85 13.03 8.82
N PRO A 33 -4.17 13.27 8.94
CA PRO A 33 -5.10 13.23 7.79
C PRO A 33 -4.98 14.42 6.83
N HIS A 34 -4.37 15.52 7.26
CA HIS A 34 -4.42 16.79 6.51
C HIS A 34 -3.71 16.74 5.14
N ALA A 35 -2.67 15.92 4.99
CA ALA A 35 -1.95 15.79 3.72
C ALA A 35 -2.84 15.17 2.63
N THR A 36 -3.44 14.01 2.92
CA THR A 36 -4.40 13.34 2.03
C THR A 36 -5.64 14.21 1.80
N ALA A 37 -6.13 14.90 2.83
CA ALA A 37 -7.30 15.76 2.69
C ALA A 37 -7.08 16.92 1.72
N ARG A 38 -5.89 17.56 1.75
CA ARG A 38 -5.52 18.59 0.77
C ARG A 38 -5.41 18.01 -0.64
N ALA A 39 -4.75 16.86 -0.79
CA ALA A 39 -4.68 16.17 -2.08
C ALA A 39 -6.07 15.87 -2.68
N LEU A 40 -7.02 15.40 -1.87
CA LEU A 40 -8.41 15.17 -2.28
C LEU A 40 -9.11 16.48 -2.68
N LYS A 41 -8.86 17.58 -1.94
CA LYS A 41 -9.37 18.92 -2.30
C LYS A 41 -8.80 19.39 -3.64
N ASP A 42 -7.50 19.23 -3.87
CA ASP A 42 -6.82 19.60 -5.12
C ASP A 42 -7.34 18.77 -6.32
N MET A 43 -7.79 17.53 -6.06
CA MET A 43 -8.45 16.68 -7.05
C MET A 43 -9.92 17.05 -7.31
N GLY A 44 -10.49 17.98 -6.54
CA GLY A 44 -11.83 18.53 -6.75
C GLY A 44 -12.90 18.03 -5.77
N LEU A 45 -12.53 17.37 -4.66
CA LEU A 45 -13.51 16.88 -3.69
C LEU A 45 -14.25 18.07 -3.02
N PRO A 46 -15.60 18.13 -3.11
CA PRO A 46 -16.36 19.21 -2.48
C PRO A 46 -16.38 19.07 -0.96
N GLY A 47 -16.63 20.19 -0.27
CA GLY A 47 -16.73 20.23 1.19
C GLY A 47 -15.59 20.96 1.90
N ARG A 48 -15.78 21.15 3.21
CA ARG A 48 -14.82 21.83 4.10
C ARG A 48 -13.63 20.92 4.38
N LEU A 49 -12.41 21.48 4.41
CA LEU A 49 -11.17 20.72 4.63
C LEU A 49 -11.20 19.89 5.93
N SER A 50 -11.83 20.41 6.99
CA SER A 50 -12.00 19.69 8.26
C SER A 50 -12.86 18.43 8.13
N LEU A 51 -13.95 18.48 7.35
CA LEU A 51 -14.81 17.33 7.08
C LEU A 51 -14.07 16.27 6.26
N VAL A 52 -13.36 16.70 5.21
CA VAL A 52 -12.53 15.81 4.38
C VAL A 52 -11.44 15.16 5.23
N ALA A 53 -10.78 15.91 6.11
CA ALA A 53 -9.78 15.37 7.04
C ALA A 53 -10.38 14.37 8.04
N GLY A 54 -11.60 14.60 8.52
CA GLY A 54 -12.34 13.63 9.34
C GLY A 54 -12.58 12.32 8.60
N LEU A 55 -13.04 12.41 7.34
CA LEU A 55 -13.26 11.23 6.49
C LEU A 55 -11.97 10.47 6.21
N VAL A 56 -10.87 11.17 5.90
CA VAL A 56 -9.54 10.57 5.73
C VAL A 56 -9.09 9.86 7.01
N ARG A 57 -9.34 10.44 8.18
CA ARG A 57 -8.95 9.84 9.46
C ARG A 57 -9.69 8.52 9.71
N VAL A 58 -11.00 8.51 9.50
CA VAL A 58 -11.83 7.31 9.64
C VAL A 58 -11.45 6.26 8.59
N GLY A 59 -11.28 6.66 7.33
CA GLY A 59 -10.82 5.78 6.26
C GLY A 59 -9.45 5.17 6.54
N GLY A 60 -8.48 5.98 6.98
CA GLY A 60 -7.16 5.51 7.38
C GLY A 60 -7.19 4.55 8.57
N ALA A 61 -8.05 4.79 9.56
CA ALA A 61 -8.25 3.87 10.67
C ALA A 61 -8.85 2.53 10.20
N ALA A 62 -9.82 2.57 9.28
CA ALA A 62 -10.39 1.37 8.68
C ALA A 62 -9.35 0.57 7.87
N GLU A 63 -8.52 1.25 7.06
CA GLU A 63 -7.39 0.63 6.35
C GLU A 63 -6.41 -0.03 7.33
N ALA A 64 -6.08 0.66 8.43
CA ALA A 64 -5.18 0.14 9.46
C ALA A 64 -5.71 -1.17 10.08
N VAL A 65 -7.01 -1.17 10.43
CA VAL A 65 -7.70 -2.33 10.99
C VAL A 65 -7.77 -3.47 9.98
N VAL A 66 -8.12 -3.19 8.71
CA VAL A 66 -8.19 -4.21 7.66
C VAL A 66 -6.82 -4.85 7.41
N GLY A 67 -5.78 -4.04 7.23
CA GLY A 67 -4.42 -4.55 7.02
C GLY A 67 -3.92 -5.36 8.22
N GLY A 68 -4.10 -4.85 9.44
CA GLY A 68 -3.72 -5.56 10.66
C GLY A 68 -4.50 -6.87 10.85
N ALA A 69 -5.81 -6.86 10.63
CA ALA A 69 -6.66 -8.04 10.72
C ALA A 69 -6.26 -9.09 9.67
N ALA A 70 -5.93 -8.68 8.45
CA ALA A 70 -5.48 -9.58 7.39
C ALA A 70 -4.20 -10.35 7.76
N LEU A 71 -3.28 -9.72 8.49
CA LEU A 71 -2.04 -10.35 8.98
C LEU A 71 -2.30 -11.40 10.07
N LEU A 72 -3.36 -11.22 10.86
CA LEU A 72 -3.69 -12.06 12.00
C LEU A 72 -4.78 -13.11 11.69
N ALA A 73 -5.44 -12.98 10.54
CA ALA A 73 -6.60 -13.79 10.20
C ALA A 73 -6.26 -15.27 9.94
N GLY A 74 -7.14 -16.14 10.45
CA GLY A 74 -7.23 -17.54 10.03
C GLY A 74 -7.95 -17.69 8.69
N ALA A 75 -8.00 -18.93 8.17
CA ALA A 75 -8.47 -19.21 6.82
C ALA A 75 -9.91 -18.73 6.51
N SER A 76 -10.81 -18.77 7.51
CA SER A 76 -12.22 -18.38 7.33
C SER A 76 -12.43 -16.89 7.11
N ALA A 77 -11.72 -16.03 7.86
CA ALA A 77 -11.84 -14.58 7.75
C ALA A 77 -10.93 -13.98 6.67
N LEU A 78 -9.83 -14.67 6.34
CA LEU A 78 -8.80 -14.17 5.42
C LEU A 78 -9.36 -13.82 4.04
N ARG A 79 -10.30 -14.60 3.52
CA ARG A 79 -10.86 -14.37 2.17
C ARG A 79 -11.54 -13.01 2.06
N LEU A 80 -12.37 -12.65 3.03
CA LEU A 80 -13.06 -11.35 3.05
C LEU A 80 -12.06 -10.21 3.21
N LEU A 81 -11.08 -10.38 4.11
CA LEU A 81 -10.03 -9.38 4.34
C LEU A 81 -9.12 -9.21 3.11
N ALA A 82 -8.83 -10.26 2.37
CA ALA A 82 -8.06 -10.18 1.14
C ALA A 82 -8.81 -9.42 0.05
N ILE A 83 -10.15 -9.60 -0.06
CA ILE A 83 -10.98 -8.82 -0.98
C ILE A 83 -10.98 -7.33 -0.60
N THR A 84 -11.09 -7.00 0.69
CA THR A 84 -11.07 -5.59 1.13
C THR A 84 -9.70 -4.96 0.92
N VAL A 85 -8.60 -5.68 1.19
CA VAL A 85 -7.24 -5.24 0.84
C VAL A 85 -7.10 -4.98 -0.66
N ALA A 86 -7.59 -5.91 -1.50
CA ALA A 86 -7.56 -5.72 -2.96
C ALA A 86 -8.34 -4.47 -3.39
N ALA A 87 -9.54 -4.27 -2.85
CA ALA A 87 -10.36 -3.10 -3.15
C ALA A 87 -9.68 -1.79 -2.72
N SER A 88 -9.03 -1.76 -1.56
CA SER A 88 -8.24 -0.59 -1.12
C SER A 88 -7.13 -0.25 -2.10
N TYR A 89 -6.35 -1.25 -2.53
CA TYR A 89 -5.26 -1.05 -3.47
C TYR A 89 -5.73 -0.65 -4.88
N VAL A 90 -6.85 -1.20 -5.35
CA VAL A 90 -7.49 -0.73 -6.60
C VAL A 90 -7.92 0.74 -6.47
N GLY A 91 -8.50 1.13 -5.33
CA GLY A 91 -8.86 2.51 -5.05
C GLY A 91 -7.65 3.45 -5.07
N PHE A 92 -6.53 3.05 -4.46
CA PHE A 92 -5.29 3.84 -4.48
C PHE A 92 -4.72 3.96 -5.89
N ALA A 93 -4.64 2.85 -6.64
CA ALA A 93 -4.18 2.84 -8.02
C ALA A 93 -5.01 3.80 -8.88
N ALA A 94 -6.34 3.79 -8.73
CA ALA A 94 -7.23 4.69 -9.45
C ALA A 94 -6.99 6.17 -9.10
N VAL A 95 -6.82 6.50 -7.82
CA VAL A 95 -6.52 7.86 -7.36
C VAL A 95 -5.17 8.35 -7.91
N VAL A 96 -4.13 7.52 -7.85
CA VAL A 96 -2.80 7.87 -8.37
C VAL A 96 -2.83 8.00 -9.89
N ALA A 97 -3.47 7.08 -10.60
CA ALA A 97 -3.61 7.15 -12.06
C ALA A 97 -4.38 8.41 -12.50
N PHE A 98 -5.44 8.77 -11.78
CA PHE A 98 -6.18 10.00 -12.03
C PHE A 98 -5.33 11.25 -11.81
N ALA A 99 -4.54 11.28 -10.72
CA ALA A 99 -3.62 12.37 -10.46
C ALA A 99 -2.53 12.51 -11.55
N LEU A 100 -1.98 11.38 -12.00
CA LEU A 100 -1.04 11.35 -13.13
C LEU A 100 -1.67 11.91 -14.41
N ALA A 101 -2.90 11.49 -14.72
CA ALA A 101 -3.62 11.93 -15.92
C ALA A 101 -3.92 13.44 -15.91
N LYS A 102 -4.17 14.02 -14.73
CA LYS A 102 -4.42 15.47 -14.58
C LYS A 102 -3.15 16.31 -14.54
N GLY A 103 -1.96 15.71 -14.44
CA GLY A 103 -0.70 16.44 -14.27
C GLY A 103 -0.67 17.27 -12.98
N THR A 104 -1.56 16.99 -12.02
CA THR A 104 -1.59 17.70 -10.75
C THR A 104 -0.42 17.24 -9.92
N ALA A 105 0.47 18.18 -9.56
CA ALA A 105 1.46 17.94 -8.52
C ALA A 105 0.70 17.75 -7.21
N VAL A 106 0.31 16.51 -6.92
CA VAL A 106 -0.37 16.19 -5.66
C VAL A 106 0.63 16.45 -4.56
N SER A 107 0.34 17.43 -3.70
CA SER A 107 1.19 17.80 -2.57
C SER A 107 1.46 16.61 -1.65
N SER A 108 0.68 15.54 -1.66
CA SER A 108 1.03 14.25 -1.03
C SER A 108 0.01 13.18 -1.39
N CYS A 109 0.43 11.97 -1.79
CA CYS A 109 -0.47 10.80 -1.82
C CYS A 109 -0.96 10.43 -0.40
N GLY A 110 -0.42 11.04 0.65
CA GLY A 110 -0.77 10.79 2.04
C GLY A 110 -0.33 9.43 2.58
N CYS A 111 0.21 8.54 1.73
CA CYS A 111 0.54 7.16 2.11
C CYS A 111 1.54 7.06 3.27
N PHE A 112 2.39 8.08 3.52
CA PHE A 112 3.40 8.02 4.59
C PHE A 112 3.73 9.36 5.25
N GLY A 113 2.84 10.35 5.19
CA GLY A 113 3.05 11.66 5.84
C GLY A 113 4.18 12.53 5.27
N ALA A 114 4.80 12.12 4.16
CA ALA A 114 5.76 12.93 3.41
C ALA A 114 5.04 14.01 2.60
N THR A 115 5.52 15.25 2.67
CA THR A 115 4.86 16.44 2.13
C THR A 115 5.14 16.70 0.66
N ASP A 116 5.92 15.86 -0.03
CA ASP A 116 6.25 16.02 -1.45
C ASP A 116 6.75 14.68 -2.02
N THR A 117 5.83 13.91 -2.58
CA THR A 117 6.15 12.78 -3.46
C THR A 117 5.21 12.87 -4.66
N PRO A 118 5.68 13.35 -5.82
CA PRO A 118 4.87 13.39 -7.02
C PRO A 118 4.29 11.99 -7.29
N PRO A 119 3.04 11.89 -7.74
CA PRO A 119 2.52 10.60 -8.19
C PRO A 119 3.42 10.06 -9.30
N THR A 120 3.70 8.76 -9.29
CA THR A 120 4.55 8.09 -10.29
C THR A 120 3.89 6.83 -10.80
N VAL A 121 4.27 6.39 -12.00
CA VAL A 121 3.84 5.10 -12.55
C VAL A 121 4.25 3.94 -11.61
N ALA A 122 5.37 4.07 -10.91
CA ALA A 122 5.82 3.09 -9.92
C ALA A 122 4.80 2.89 -8.78
N HIS A 123 4.12 3.94 -8.30
CA HIS A 123 3.04 3.81 -7.33
C HIS A 123 1.89 2.95 -7.87
N VAL A 124 1.45 3.23 -9.10
CA VAL A 124 0.36 2.47 -9.73
C VAL A 124 0.74 1.00 -9.88
N VAL A 125 1.98 0.71 -10.29
CA VAL A 125 2.49 -0.67 -10.44
C VAL A 125 2.51 -1.40 -9.09
N VAL A 126 2.96 -0.74 -8.02
CA VAL A 126 2.97 -1.32 -6.68
C VAL A 126 1.54 -1.59 -6.19
N ASP A 127 0.62 -0.64 -6.36
CA ASP A 127 -0.77 -0.80 -5.94
C ASP A 127 -1.47 -1.93 -6.71
N VAL A 128 -1.27 -2.00 -8.03
CA VAL A 128 -1.82 -3.08 -8.86
C VAL A 128 -1.21 -4.43 -8.46
N GLY A 129 0.11 -4.50 -8.25
CA GLY A 129 0.77 -5.73 -7.78
C GLY A 129 0.22 -6.20 -6.44
N ALA A 130 0.04 -5.29 -5.49
CA ALA A 130 -0.56 -5.57 -4.20
C ALA A 130 -2.00 -6.08 -4.35
N ALA A 131 -2.82 -5.44 -5.18
CA ALA A 131 -4.18 -5.88 -5.46
C ALA A 131 -4.22 -7.30 -6.07
N LEU A 132 -3.34 -7.60 -7.02
CA LEU A 132 -3.25 -8.93 -7.65
C LEU A 132 -2.87 -10.01 -6.63
N THR A 133 -1.92 -9.74 -5.74
CA THR A 133 -1.53 -10.69 -4.68
C THR A 133 -2.69 -10.96 -3.72
N ALA A 134 -3.47 -9.93 -3.38
CA ALA A 134 -4.65 -10.05 -2.54
C ALA A 134 -5.78 -10.83 -3.23
N VAL A 135 -6.01 -10.61 -4.53
CA VAL A 135 -6.94 -11.41 -5.33
C VAL A 135 -6.49 -12.87 -5.40
N ALA A 136 -5.20 -13.13 -5.60
CA ALA A 136 -4.66 -14.48 -5.62
C ALA A 136 -4.86 -15.22 -4.27
N VAL A 137 -4.65 -14.54 -3.14
CA VAL A 137 -4.93 -15.09 -1.81
C VAL A 137 -6.43 -15.32 -1.60
N ALA A 138 -7.29 -14.39 -2.05
CA ALA A 138 -8.74 -14.53 -1.93
C ALA A 138 -9.28 -15.73 -2.72
N MET A 139 -8.68 -16.05 -3.87
CA MET A 139 -9.08 -17.18 -4.72
C MET A 139 -8.41 -18.50 -4.34
N GLY A 140 -7.30 -18.47 -3.58
CA GLY A 140 -6.51 -19.65 -3.24
C GLY A 140 -7.17 -20.57 -2.18
N PRO A 141 -6.69 -21.82 -2.06
CA PRO A 141 -7.05 -22.71 -0.96
C PRO A 141 -6.52 -22.10 0.34
N GLY A 142 -7.44 -21.65 1.20
CA GLY A 142 -7.16 -20.73 2.30
C GLY A 142 -6.01 -21.13 3.22
N GLY A 143 -5.42 -20.13 3.88
CA GLY A 143 -4.35 -20.30 4.85
C GLY A 143 -3.76 -18.93 5.19
N GLY A 144 -3.68 -18.58 6.46
CA GLY A 144 -3.18 -17.28 6.91
C GLY A 144 -1.67 -17.25 7.14
N LEU A 145 -1.13 -16.03 7.24
CA LEU A 145 0.25 -15.80 7.66
C LEU A 145 0.61 -16.53 8.98
N PRO A 146 -0.26 -16.58 10.02
CA PRO A 146 0.06 -17.31 11.25
C PRO A 146 0.36 -18.80 11.00
N GLY A 147 -0.41 -19.43 10.10
CA GLY A 147 -0.20 -20.83 9.72
C GLY A 147 1.11 -21.03 8.94
N VAL A 148 1.53 -20.06 8.14
CA VAL A 148 2.83 -20.09 7.46
C VAL A 148 3.97 -19.94 8.47
N LEU A 149 3.91 -18.95 9.36
CA LEU A 149 4.93 -18.70 10.37
C LEU A 149 5.14 -19.92 11.30
N ALA A 150 4.06 -20.59 11.70
CA ALA A 150 4.13 -21.78 12.55
C ALA A 150 4.89 -22.96 11.92
N ARG A 151 5.08 -22.97 10.60
CA ARG A 151 5.80 -24.01 9.86
C ARG A 151 7.22 -23.60 9.46
N GLN A 152 7.66 -22.41 9.80
CA GLN A 152 8.98 -21.87 9.45
C GLN A 152 10.01 -22.15 10.55
N PRO A 153 11.30 -22.31 10.21
CA PRO A 153 12.37 -22.40 11.21
C PRO A 153 12.44 -21.11 12.04
N LEU A 154 12.97 -21.22 13.26
CA LEU A 154 13.14 -20.09 14.19
C LEU A 154 11.83 -19.31 14.42
N ALA A 155 10.70 -20.02 14.53
CA ALA A 155 9.36 -19.43 14.70
C ALA A 155 8.96 -18.40 13.62
N GLY A 156 9.56 -18.46 12.43
CA GLY A 156 9.26 -17.54 11.34
C GLY A 156 9.92 -16.16 11.43
N ILE A 157 10.87 -15.95 12.35
CA ILE A 157 11.64 -14.70 12.47
C ILE A 157 12.25 -14.25 11.11
N PRO A 158 12.88 -15.14 10.31
CA PRO A 158 13.43 -14.73 9.02
C PRO A 158 12.36 -14.20 8.04
N LEU A 159 11.16 -14.80 8.05
CA LEU A 159 10.06 -14.34 7.20
C LEU A 159 9.55 -12.97 7.64
N VAL A 160 9.40 -12.74 8.95
CA VAL A 160 9.01 -11.43 9.47
C VAL A 160 10.03 -10.37 9.10
N LEU A 161 11.33 -10.66 9.22
CA LEU A 161 12.40 -9.74 8.80
C LEU A 161 12.31 -9.42 7.31
N LEU A 162 12.12 -10.43 6.45
CA LEU A 162 11.93 -10.23 5.02
C LEU A 162 10.71 -9.37 4.70
N LEU A 163 9.61 -9.53 5.44
CA LEU A 163 8.41 -8.68 5.28
C LEU A 163 8.69 -7.23 5.68
N VAL A 164 9.39 -7.00 6.80
CA VAL A 164 9.78 -5.64 7.21
C VAL A 164 10.69 -5.00 6.16
N VAL A 165 11.69 -5.75 5.67
CA VAL A 165 12.59 -5.29 4.61
C VAL A 165 11.82 -5.00 3.32
N ALA A 166 10.89 -5.87 2.91
CA ALA A 166 10.06 -5.66 1.73
C ALA A 166 9.19 -4.39 1.84
N CYS A 167 8.54 -4.19 3.00
CA CYS A 167 7.78 -2.97 3.28
C CYS A 167 8.68 -1.73 3.25
N TYR A 168 9.86 -1.80 3.85
CA TYR A 168 10.83 -0.70 3.86
C TYR A 168 11.35 -0.37 2.46
N LEU A 169 11.68 -1.38 1.65
CA LEU A 169 12.12 -1.19 0.27
C LEU A 169 11.00 -0.65 -0.63
N ALA A 170 9.77 -1.14 -0.47
CA ALA A 170 8.62 -0.56 -1.17
C ALA A 170 8.44 0.91 -0.77
N TRP A 171 8.53 1.22 0.51
CA TRP A 171 8.47 2.60 1.01
C TRP A 171 9.58 3.48 0.41
N LEU A 172 10.83 3.01 0.38
CA LEU A 172 11.94 3.71 -0.26
C LEU A 172 11.71 3.88 -1.76
N ALA A 173 11.21 2.86 -2.45
CA ALA A 173 10.91 2.93 -3.86
C ALA A 173 9.83 3.98 -4.16
N LEU A 174 8.84 4.11 -3.30
CA LEU A 174 7.75 5.06 -3.47
C LEU A 174 8.13 6.49 -3.06
N THR A 175 9.10 6.67 -2.16
CA THR A 175 9.42 7.99 -1.57
C THR A 175 10.77 8.58 -2.00
N ALA A 176 11.78 7.75 -2.24
CA ALA A 176 13.14 8.20 -2.55
C ALA A 176 13.44 8.23 -4.05
N LEU A 177 12.97 7.24 -4.83
CA LEU A 177 13.19 7.18 -6.28
C LEU A 177 12.66 8.43 -7.02
N PRO A 178 11.44 8.96 -6.74
CA PRO A 178 10.95 10.15 -7.42
C PRO A 178 11.85 11.38 -7.17
N ARG A 179 12.42 11.49 -5.96
CA ARG A 179 13.30 12.61 -5.58
C ARG A 179 14.67 12.50 -6.23
N ALA A 180 15.22 11.29 -6.32
CA ALA A 180 16.48 11.03 -7.02
C ALA A 180 16.35 11.33 -8.52
N GLY A 181 15.27 10.87 -9.16
CA GLY A 181 14.98 11.15 -10.57
C GLY A 181 14.83 12.64 -10.87
N ALA A 182 14.07 13.37 -10.04
CA ALA A 182 13.89 14.82 -10.21
C ALA A 182 15.22 15.59 -10.11
N ARG A 183 16.10 15.22 -9.16
CA ARG A 183 17.43 15.82 -9.02
C ARG A 183 18.33 15.53 -10.23
N ALA A 184 18.29 14.31 -10.77
CA ALA A 184 19.07 13.93 -11.94
C ALA A 184 18.66 14.74 -13.18
N VAL A 185 17.36 14.91 -13.42
CA VAL A 185 16.84 15.71 -14.55
C VAL A 185 17.26 17.18 -14.43
N THR A 186 17.18 17.79 -13.24
CA THR A 186 17.63 19.19 -13.04
C THR A 186 19.14 19.33 -13.24
N ALA A 187 19.94 18.37 -12.76
CA ALA A 187 21.39 18.38 -12.95
C ALA A 187 21.81 18.24 -14.43
N LEU A 188 21.03 17.50 -15.23
CA LEU A 188 21.23 17.37 -16.68
C LEU A 188 20.68 18.59 -17.45
N GLY A 189 19.57 19.18 -16.99
CA GLY A 189 18.94 20.35 -17.61
C GLY A 189 19.67 21.68 -17.36
N GLY A 190 20.45 21.78 -16.28
CA GLY A 190 21.34 22.91 -15.99
C GLY A 190 22.65 22.90 -16.81
N ARG A 191 22.93 21.81 -17.54
CA ARG A 191 24.00 21.74 -18.54
C ARG A 191 23.41 22.01 -19.93
N ARG A 192 23.01 23.25 -20.20
CA ARG A 192 22.86 23.69 -21.60
C ARG A 192 24.12 24.47 -21.99
N PRO A 193 24.78 24.15 -23.12
CA PRO A 193 25.91 24.93 -23.63
C PRO A 193 25.49 26.35 -23.99
#